data_AF-A0A518GZF2-F1
#
_entry.id   AF-A0A518GZF2-F1
#
_cell.length_a   1.000
_cell.length_b   1.000
_cell.length_c   1.000
_cell.angle_alpha   90.00
_cell.angle_beta   90.00
_cell.angle_gamma   90.00
#
_symmetry.space_group_name_H-M   'P 1'
#
loop_
_entity.id
_entity.type
_entity.pdbx_description
1 polymer ?
#
loop_
_entity_poly.entity_id
_entity_poly.type
_entity_poly.pdbx_seq_one_letter_code
_entity_poly.pdbx_strand_id
1 'polypeptide(L)'
;MSPSSPSRRRPAVQITDARAARLHRMARLLDEGPRDRPELLQALQVGLRTFYRELELLRRCGIKVRLVRKQYQLQGSLAQAEARLPFPDPRLSFAEMAELASYGGPAARRMADLLRRVLDESAGTPQASGGGKGSSPKGPGRPRKS
;
A
#
# COMPACT_ATOMS: atom_id res chain seq x y z
N MET A 1 19.61 26.62 22.31
CA MET A 1 19.55 25.69 21.15
C MET A 1 18.83 24.44 21.62
N SER A 2 17.56 24.28 21.27
CA SER A 2 16.76 23.12 21.69
C SER A 2 17.18 21.90 20.87
N PRO A 3 17.36 20.71 21.48
CA PRO A 3 17.71 19.50 20.74
C PRO A 3 16.55 19.14 19.80
N SER A 4 16.89 19.00 18.52
CA SER A 4 16.05 18.51 17.44
C SER A 4 15.34 17.22 17.85
N SER A 5 14.01 17.21 17.78
CA SER A 5 13.17 16.03 18.01
C SER A 5 13.79 14.78 17.36
N PRO A 6 13.84 13.64 18.06
CA PRO A 6 14.35 12.41 17.49
C PRO A 6 13.48 12.10 16.27
N SER A 7 14.10 12.14 15.08
CA SER A 7 13.55 11.57 13.86
C SER A 7 13.09 10.17 14.23
N ARG A 8 11.76 10.01 14.35
CA ARG A 8 11.14 8.73 14.66
C ARG A 8 11.45 7.86 13.44
N ARG A 9 12.57 7.13 13.52
CA ARG A 9 13.15 6.39 12.39
C ARG A 9 12.03 5.61 11.72
N ARG A 10 11.73 5.96 10.47
CA ARG A 10 10.78 5.21 9.67
C ARG A 10 11.30 3.78 9.56
N PRO A 11 10.44 2.76 9.77
CA PRO A 11 10.84 1.40 9.46
C PRO A 11 11.21 1.34 7.98
N ALA A 12 12.41 0.86 7.67
CA ALA A 12 12.86 0.63 6.30
C ALA A 12 12.10 -0.59 5.75
N VAL A 13 10.88 -0.36 5.28
CA VAL A 13 10.02 -1.41 4.73
C VAL A 13 10.27 -1.50 3.24
N GLN A 14 10.87 -2.61 2.81
CA GLN A 14 10.99 -2.98 1.40
C GLN A 14 9.59 -3.27 0.85
N ILE A 15 9.18 -2.55 -0.19
CA ILE A 15 7.90 -2.76 -0.89
C ILE A 15 8.09 -2.71 -2.39
N THR A 16 7.19 -3.35 -3.13
CA THR A 16 7.15 -3.26 -4.59
C THR A 16 6.44 -1.99 -5.04
N ASP A 17 6.67 -1.59 -6.30
CA ASP A 17 6.01 -0.45 -6.95
C ASP A 17 4.49 -0.53 -6.81
N ALA A 18 3.88 -1.66 -7.20
CA ALA A 18 2.44 -1.86 -7.10
C ALA A 18 1.91 -1.68 -5.67
N ARG A 19 2.70 -2.07 -4.66
CA ARG A 19 2.31 -1.89 -3.25
C ARG A 19 2.42 -0.43 -2.83
N ALA A 20 3.49 0.25 -3.20
CA ALA A 20 3.67 1.68 -2.94
C ALA A 20 2.55 2.50 -3.57
N ALA A 21 2.23 2.20 -4.83
CA ALA A 21 1.16 2.80 -5.61
C ALA A 21 -0.20 2.68 -4.89
N ARG A 22 -0.54 1.47 -4.42
CA ARG A 22 -1.78 1.23 -3.68
C ARG A 22 -1.86 1.97 -2.35
N LEU A 23 -0.76 2.04 -1.60
CA LEU A 23 -0.71 2.77 -0.33
C LEU A 23 -0.91 4.27 -0.55
N HIS A 24 -0.24 4.84 -1.57
CA HIS A 24 -0.41 6.24 -1.96
C HIS A 24 -1.85 6.53 -2.38
N ARG A 25 -2.42 5.69 -3.26
CA ARG A 25 -3.81 5.81 -3.70
C ARG A 25 -4.80 5.70 -2.55
N MET A 26 -4.59 4.77 -1.60
CA MET A 26 -5.41 4.64 -0.40
C MET A 26 -5.35 5.90 0.46
N ALA A 27 -4.16 6.46 0.68
CA ALA A 27 -3.99 7.70 1.45
C ALA A 27 -4.71 8.87 0.77
N ARG A 28 -4.59 9.00 -0.56
CA ARG A 28 -5.26 10.03 -1.37
C ARG A 28 -6.78 9.93 -1.27
N LEU A 29 -7.35 8.73 -1.46
CA LEU A 29 -8.80 8.51 -1.34
C LEU A 29 -9.36 8.85 0.04
N LEU A 30 -8.58 8.63 1.09
CA LEU A 30 -8.96 8.92 2.48
C LEU A 30 -8.73 10.38 2.89
N ASP A 31 -7.91 11.11 2.15
CA ASP A 31 -7.73 12.57 2.29
C ASP A 31 -8.87 13.33 1.59
N GLU A 32 -9.34 12.82 0.44
CA GLU A 32 -10.52 13.35 -0.26
C GLU A 32 -11.80 13.28 0.58
N GLY A 33 -11.92 12.28 1.45
CA GLY A 33 -13.00 12.20 2.42
C GLY A 33 -13.17 10.82 3.07
N PRO A 34 -14.11 10.70 4.03
CA PRO A 34 -14.46 9.41 4.63
C PRO A 34 -15.03 8.44 3.58
N ARG A 35 -14.55 7.19 3.57
CA ARG A 35 -14.96 6.17 2.60
C ARG A 35 -15.38 4.88 3.27
N ASP A 36 -16.41 4.24 2.73
CA ASP A 36 -16.82 2.93 3.21
C ASP A 36 -15.88 1.82 2.70
N ARG A 37 -15.81 0.72 3.45
CA ARG A 37 -14.98 -0.45 3.07
C ARG A 37 -15.21 -0.94 1.64
N PRO A 38 -16.46 -1.20 1.17
CA PRO A 38 -16.69 -1.66 -0.20
C PRO A 38 -16.17 -0.68 -1.25
N GLU A 39 -16.31 0.63 -1.02
CA GLU A 39 -15.80 1.66 -1.94
C GLU A 39 -14.28 1.61 -2.06
N LEU A 40 -13.59 1.47 -0.92
CA LEU A 40 -12.12 1.35 -0.91
C LEU A 40 -11.63 0.08 -1.60
N LEU A 41 -12.31 -1.06 -1.39
CA LEU A 41 -11.96 -2.31 -2.06
C LEU A 41 -12.12 -2.21 -3.58
N GLN A 42 -13.21 -1.58 -4.04
CA GLN A 42 -13.47 -1.36 -5.46
C GLN A 42 -12.48 -0.38 -6.07
N ALA A 43 -12.25 0.77 -5.43
CA ALA A 43 -11.35 1.81 -5.93
C ALA A 43 -9.90 1.35 -6.00
N LEU A 44 -9.45 0.55 -5.02
CA LEU A 44 -8.10 -0.01 -4.98
C LEU A 44 -7.97 -1.32 -5.77
N GLN A 45 -9.08 -1.90 -6.23
CA GLN A 45 -9.14 -3.21 -6.92
C GLN A 45 -8.45 -4.34 -6.15
N VAL A 46 -8.67 -4.41 -4.83
CA VAL A 46 -8.05 -5.42 -3.96
C VAL A 46 -9.07 -6.25 -3.19
N GLY A 47 -8.66 -7.46 -2.81
CA GLY A 47 -9.41 -8.28 -1.86
C GLY A 47 -9.26 -7.83 -0.41
N LEU A 48 -10.16 -8.33 0.46
CA LEU A 48 -10.27 -7.96 1.87
C LEU A 48 -8.96 -8.16 2.67
N ARG A 49 -8.27 -9.29 2.44
CA ARG A 49 -6.99 -9.59 3.10
C ARG A 49 -5.92 -8.55 2.76
N THR A 50 -5.80 -8.19 1.47
CA THR A 50 -4.83 -7.19 1.02
C THR A 50 -5.16 -5.82 1.59
N PHE A 51 -6.43 -5.42 1.58
CA PHE A 51 -6.87 -4.16 2.19
C PHE A 51 -6.43 -4.01 3.65
N TYR A 52 -6.67 -5.00 4.50
CA TYR A 52 -6.25 -4.92 5.90
C TYR A 52 -4.73 -4.93 6.08
N ARG A 53 -3.99 -5.63 5.20
CA ARG A 53 -2.52 -5.58 5.21
C ARG A 53 -1.98 -4.21 4.85
N GLU A 54 -2.60 -3.51 3.90
CA GLU A 54 -2.20 -2.13 3.57
C GLU A 54 -2.59 -1.17 4.69
N LEU A 55 -3.78 -1.32 5.28
CA LEU A 55 -4.22 -0.53 6.44
C LEU A 55 -3.27 -0.71 7.64
N GLU A 56 -2.83 -1.94 7.90
CA GLU A 56 -1.85 -2.22 8.96
C GLU A 56 -0.50 -1.59 8.65
N LEU A 57 -0.03 -1.65 7.40
CA LEU A 57 1.22 -1.03 7.00
C LEU A 57 1.19 0.50 7.17
N LEU A 58 0.10 1.17 6.78
CA LEU A 58 -0.09 2.59 7.05
C LEU A 58 0.07 2.91 8.54
N ARG A 59 -0.56 2.12 9.42
CA ARG A 59 -0.43 2.29 10.88
C ARG A 59 1.01 2.11 11.37
N ARG A 60 1.74 1.10 10.86
CA ARG A 60 3.15 0.85 11.20
C ARG A 60 4.06 2.01 10.76
N CYS A 61 3.75 2.65 9.64
CA CYS A 61 4.42 3.86 9.17
C CYS A 61 4.01 5.12 9.95
N GLY A 62 3.13 5.01 10.96
CA GLY A 62 2.66 6.15 11.76
C GLY A 62 1.60 7.00 11.04
N ILE A 63 0.97 6.47 10.00
CA ILE A 63 -0.17 7.07 9.30
C ILE A 63 -1.43 6.58 10.00
N LYS A 64 -2.16 7.50 10.62
CA LYS A 64 -3.33 7.18 11.43
C LYS A 64 -4.58 7.19 10.56
N VAL A 65 -5.24 6.03 10.46
CA VAL A 65 -6.55 5.89 9.81
C VAL A 65 -7.57 5.46 10.87
N ARG A 66 -8.67 6.19 11.00
CA ARG A 66 -9.76 5.87 11.93
C ARG A 66 -10.96 5.30 11.19
N LEU A 67 -11.68 4.41 11.87
CA LEU A 67 -13.00 3.94 11.45
C LEU A 67 -14.05 4.67 12.29
N VAL A 68 -14.84 5.53 11.67
CA VAL A 68 -15.90 6.31 12.32
C VAL A 68 -17.19 6.06 11.55
N ARG A 69 -18.26 5.64 12.24
CA ARG A 69 -19.56 5.32 11.59
C ARG A 69 -19.43 4.37 10.40
N LYS A 70 -18.54 3.37 10.49
CA LYS A 70 -18.19 2.39 9.44
C LYS A 70 -17.42 2.94 8.24
N GLN A 71 -17.08 4.23 8.25
CA GLN A 71 -16.25 4.88 7.24
C GLN A 71 -14.81 5.06 7.71
N TYR A 72 -13.86 4.78 6.84
CA TYR A 72 -12.45 5.03 7.08
C TYR A 72 -12.12 6.48 6.73
N GLN A 73 -11.35 7.12 7.59
CA GLN A 73 -10.88 8.49 7.39
C GLN A 73 -9.39 8.62 7.75
N LEU A 74 -8.65 9.40 6.97
CA LEU A 74 -7.28 9.77 7.29
C LEU A 74 -7.29 10.75 8.49
N GLN A 75 -6.35 10.60 9.41
CA GLN A 75 -6.08 11.62 10.42
C GLN A 75 -4.86 12.44 10.00
N GLY A 76 -5.07 13.71 9.69
CA GLY A 76 -4.07 14.59 9.09
C GLY A 76 -4.34 14.79 7.61
N SER A 77 -3.38 15.36 6.89
CA SER A 77 -3.45 15.57 5.44
C SER A 77 -2.65 14.55 4.66
N LEU A 78 -2.91 14.45 3.36
CA LEU A 78 -2.13 13.66 2.41
C LEU A 78 -0.63 13.98 2.49
N ALA A 79 -0.27 15.27 2.55
CA ALA A 79 1.13 15.69 2.66
C ALA A 79 1.83 15.10 3.91
N GLN A 80 1.13 15.05 5.05
CA GLN A 80 1.66 14.43 6.26
C GLN A 80 1.79 12.91 6.12
N ALA A 81 0.90 12.27 5.35
CA ALA A 81 0.97 10.86 5.04
C ALA A 81 2.13 10.55 4.07
N GLU A 82 2.33 11.34 3.01
CA GLU A 82 3.43 11.20 2.05
C GLU A 82 4.80 11.35 2.70
N ALA A 83 4.90 12.22 3.70
CA ALA A 83 6.08 12.35 4.57
C ALA A 83 6.30 11.16 5.51
N ARG A 84 5.50 10.09 5.39
CA ARG A 84 5.65 8.83 6.15
C ARG A 84 5.51 7.59 5.29
N LEU A 85 4.87 7.70 4.13
CA LEU A 85 4.64 6.59 3.21
C LEU A 85 5.99 6.02 2.73
N PRO A 86 6.15 4.70 2.80
CA PRO A 86 7.33 4.03 2.24
C PRO A 86 7.33 4.17 0.72
N PHE A 87 8.50 4.42 0.14
CA PHE A 87 8.73 4.34 -1.31
C PHE A 87 9.39 2.99 -1.65
N PRO A 88 9.33 2.50 -2.91
CA PRO A 88 10.06 1.28 -3.30
C PRO A 88 11.56 1.37 -3.06
N ASP A 89 12.12 2.59 -3.12
CA ASP A 89 13.44 2.87 -2.54
C ASP A 89 13.32 2.97 -1.01
N PRO A 90 13.94 2.06 -0.24
CA PRO A 90 13.79 1.98 1.22
C PRO A 90 14.33 3.19 1.98
N ARG A 91 15.17 3.99 1.33
CA ARG A 91 15.81 5.17 1.91
C ARG A 91 14.98 6.42 1.73
N LEU A 92 13.94 6.35 0.89
CA LEU A 92 13.13 7.49 0.52
C LEU A 92 11.66 7.24 0.84
N SER A 93 10.95 8.35 0.95
CA SER A 93 9.50 8.39 1.01
C SER A 93 8.92 9.14 -0.17
N PHE A 94 7.60 9.08 -0.29
CA PHE A 94 6.91 9.82 -1.34
C PHE A 94 7.18 11.32 -1.28
N ALA A 95 7.19 11.93 -0.09
CA ALA A 95 7.48 13.36 0.03
C ALA A 95 8.92 13.70 -0.39
N GLU A 96 9.92 12.92 0.04
CA GLU A 96 11.32 13.14 -0.32
C GLU A 96 11.56 12.90 -1.83
N MET A 97 10.91 11.88 -2.40
CA MET A 97 10.96 11.63 -3.84
C MET A 97 10.28 12.75 -4.64
N ALA A 98 9.13 13.25 -4.19
CA ALA A 98 8.44 14.38 -4.82
C ALA A 98 9.28 15.67 -4.75
N GLU A 99 9.94 15.91 -3.61
CA GLU A 99 10.90 17.00 -3.47
C GLU A 99 12.07 16.84 -4.46
N LEU A 100 12.69 15.66 -4.51
CA LEU A 100 13.79 15.38 -5.43
C LEU A 100 13.39 15.53 -6.90
N ALA A 101 12.17 15.12 -7.24
CA ALA A 101 11.60 15.25 -8.58
C ALA A 101 11.31 16.70 -8.98
N SER A 102 11.13 17.60 -8.00
CA SER A 102 10.82 19.01 -8.26
C SER A 102 12.04 19.86 -8.65
N TYR A 103 13.26 19.37 -8.38
CA TYR A 103 14.49 20.08 -8.74
C TYR A 103 14.76 20.10 -10.25
N GLY A 104 15.72 20.93 -10.68
CA GLY A 104 16.14 21.02 -12.08
C GLY A 104 17.16 19.95 -12.49
N GLY A 105 17.17 19.61 -13.78
CA GLY A 105 18.25 18.84 -14.42
C GLY A 105 17.97 17.35 -14.65
N PRO A 106 18.96 16.62 -15.23
CA PRO A 106 18.76 15.25 -15.69
C PRO A 106 18.45 14.25 -14.57
N ALA A 107 19.02 14.44 -13.38
CA ALA A 107 18.78 13.56 -12.24
C ALA A 107 17.35 13.69 -11.71
N ALA A 108 16.87 14.93 -11.53
CA ALA A 108 15.51 15.19 -11.08
C ALA A 108 14.46 14.66 -12.06
N ARG A 109 14.71 14.76 -13.38
CA ARG A 109 13.85 14.14 -14.40
C ARG A 109 13.71 12.62 -14.21
N ARG A 110 14.82 11.92 -13.94
CA ARG A 110 14.77 10.47 -13.65
C ARG A 110 13.98 10.15 -12.37
N MET A 111 14.10 11.00 -11.35
CA MET A 111 13.32 10.85 -10.11
C MET A 111 11.83 11.08 -10.38
N ALA A 112 11.48 12.08 -11.19
CA ALA A 112 10.11 12.33 -11.62
C ALA A 112 9.53 11.16 -12.43
N ASP A 113 10.31 10.58 -13.35
CA ASP A 113 9.90 9.40 -14.12
C ASP A 113 9.66 8.18 -13.22
N LEU A 114 10.53 7.96 -12.23
CA LEU A 114 10.35 6.89 -11.24
C LEU A 114 9.11 7.10 -10.39
N LEU A 115 8.90 8.32 -9.89
CA LEU A 115 7.70 8.68 -9.13
C LEU A 115 6.43 8.43 -9.96
N ARG A 116 6.42 8.90 -11.22
CA ARG A 116 5.30 8.72 -12.13
C ARG A 116 5.02 7.24 -12.39
N ARG A 117 6.05 6.43 -12.68
CA ARG A 117 5.91 4.98 -12.85
C ARG A 117 5.24 4.34 -11.64
N VAL A 118 5.71 4.66 -10.44
CA VAL A 118 5.13 4.10 -9.21
C VAL A 118 3.68 4.54 -9.04
N LEU A 119 3.32 5.80 -9.32
CA LEU A 119 1.94 6.27 -9.21
C LEU A 119 1.00 5.61 -10.23
N ASP A 120 1.49 5.38 -11.46
CA ASP A 120 0.75 4.76 -12.55
C ASP A 120 0.53 3.24 -12.33
N GLU A 121 1.41 2.56 -11.60
CA GLU A 121 1.36 1.11 -11.32
C GLU A 121 0.14 0.67 -10.47
N SER A 122 -0.57 1.60 -9.84
CA SER A 122 -1.74 1.31 -8.99
C SER A 122 -2.95 0.71 -9.74
N ALA A 123 -2.90 0.63 -11.07
CA ALA A 123 -3.97 0.14 -11.94
C ALA A 123 -3.84 -1.35 -12.33
N GLY A 124 -2.84 -2.08 -11.85
CA GLY A 124 -2.51 -3.45 -12.28
C GLY A 124 -3.10 -4.61 -11.47
N THR A 125 -4.11 -5.25 -12.08
CA THR A 125 -4.64 -6.63 -11.96
C THR A 125 -4.85 -7.30 -10.58
N PRO A 126 -6.09 -7.79 -10.30
CA PRO A 126 -6.32 -8.72 -9.20
C PRO A 126 -5.57 -10.02 -9.50
N GLN A 127 -4.47 -10.25 -8.80
CA GLN A 127 -3.76 -11.52 -8.82
C GLN A 127 -4.75 -12.59 -8.31
N ALA A 128 -5.31 -13.34 -9.25
CA ALA A 128 -6.17 -14.49 -8.98
C ALA A 128 -5.43 -15.38 -8.00
N SER A 129 -5.90 -15.41 -6.75
CA SER A 129 -5.46 -16.37 -5.76
C SER A 129 -5.75 -17.76 -6.30
N GLY A 130 -4.70 -18.48 -6.66
CA GLY A 130 -4.79 -19.87 -7.11
C GLY A 130 -5.59 -20.69 -6.13
N GLY A 131 -6.77 -21.12 -6.56
CA GLY A 131 -7.51 -22.23 -5.97
C GLY A 131 -6.67 -23.49 -6.13
N GLY A 132 -5.95 -23.87 -5.08
CA GLY A 132 -5.29 -25.16 -4.99
C GLY A 132 -6.32 -26.27 -4.97
N LYS A 133 -6.55 -26.84 -6.16
CA LYS A 133 -7.13 -28.16 -6.44
C LYS A 133 -7.00 -29.14 -5.27
N GLY A 134 -8.10 -29.36 -4.54
CA GLY A 134 -8.33 -30.59 -3.79
C GLY A 134 -8.70 -31.71 -4.77
N SER A 135 -7.71 -32.31 -5.41
CA SER A 135 -7.90 -33.55 -6.15
C SER A 135 -7.75 -34.72 -5.19
N SER A 136 -8.87 -35.18 -4.63
CA SER A 136 -8.95 -36.47 -3.95
C SER A 136 -8.73 -37.59 -4.98
N PRO A 137 -7.70 -38.46 -4.84
CA PRO A 137 -7.66 -39.68 -5.62
C PRO A 137 -8.65 -40.68 -5.03
N LYS A 138 -9.67 -40.98 -5.82
CA LYS A 138 -10.65 -42.05 -5.64
C LYS A 138 -9.92 -43.40 -5.78
N GLY A 139 -9.55 -44.01 -4.65
CA GLY A 139 -8.96 -45.36 -4.61
C GLY A 139 -10.05 -46.44 -4.65
N PRO A 140 -9.94 -47.48 -5.49
CA PRO A 140 -10.99 -48.49 -5.67
C PRO A 140 -10.86 -49.66 -4.68
N GLY A 141 -12.02 -50.18 -4.27
CA GLY A 141 -12.28 -51.63 -4.16
C GLY A 141 -11.56 -52.43 -3.08
N ARG A 142 -12.24 -52.65 -1.95
CA ARG A 142 -12.07 -53.88 -1.16
C ARG A 142 -12.64 -55.07 -1.93
N PRO A 143 -11.92 -56.19 -1.98
CA PRO A 143 -12.56 -57.43 -1.56
C PRO A 143 -11.64 -58.24 -0.63
N ARG A 144 -12.18 -58.71 0.49
CA ARG A 144 -11.68 -59.91 1.14
C ARG A 144 -12.86 -60.84 1.36
N LYS A 145 -12.82 -61.94 0.59
CA LYS A 145 -13.70 -63.09 0.69
C LYS A 145 -13.46 -63.82 2.02
N SER A 146 -14.52 -64.47 2.47
CA SER A 146 -14.60 -65.48 3.52
C SER A 146 -13.61 -66.63 3.34
#